data_AF-A0A428X1R4-F1
#
_entry.id   AF-A0A428X1R4-F1
#
_cell.length_a   1.000
_cell.length_b   1.000
_cell.length_c   1.000
_cell.angle_alpha   90.00
_cell.angle_beta   90.00
_cell.angle_gamma   90.00
#
_symmetry.space_group_name_H-M   'P 1'
#
loop_
_entity.id
_entity.type
_entity.pdbx_description
1 polymer ?
#
loop_
_entity_poly.entity_id
_entity_poly.type
_entity_poly.pdbx_seq_one_letter_code
_entity_poly.pdbx_strand_id
1 'polypeptide(L)'
;MVDGKTVLATAVEWYEGGSSLEHVAARTVGVEPGDKKTADNRYLYSDTGAIGLVQCVDPSKIDQDVDGDLFATARVSGYSATESELKTLIIGYAKALSDSDACRGDIW
;
A
#
# COMPACT_ATOMS: atom_id res chain seq x y z
N MET A 1 15.14 -8.44 -5.61
CA MET A 1 15.42 -8.78 -7.03
C MET A 1 15.64 -10.28 -7.14
N VAL A 2 15.27 -10.89 -8.27
CA VAL A 2 15.59 -12.28 -8.63
C VAL A 2 16.32 -12.22 -9.95
N ASP A 3 17.50 -12.85 -10.04
CA ASP A 3 18.35 -12.85 -11.24
C ASP A 3 18.61 -11.45 -11.82
N GLY A 4 18.83 -10.46 -10.94
CA GLY A 4 19.06 -9.07 -11.34
C GLY A 4 17.81 -8.32 -11.85
N LYS A 5 16.62 -8.93 -11.77
CA LYS A 5 15.34 -8.31 -12.15
C LYS A 5 14.55 -7.91 -10.90
N THR A 6 13.97 -6.72 -10.92
CA THR A 6 12.99 -6.31 -9.90
C THR A 6 11.67 -7.02 -10.19
N VAL A 7 11.39 -8.05 -9.39
CA VAL A 7 10.17 -8.87 -9.52
C VAL A 7 9.04 -8.41 -8.61
N LEU A 8 9.40 -7.75 -7.51
CA LEU A 8 8.51 -7.15 -6.53
C LEU A 8 9.17 -5.83 -6.09
N ALA A 9 8.38 -4.78 -6.06
CA ALA A 9 8.72 -3.53 -5.39
C ALA A 9 7.57 -3.13 -4.48
N THR A 10 7.91 -2.64 -3.30
CA THR A 10 6.95 -2.17 -2.29
C THR A 10 7.36 -0.79 -1.81
N ALA A 11 6.40 0.06 -1.52
CA ALA A 11 6.64 1.34 -0.88
C ALA A 11 5.64 1.55 0.27
N VAL A 12 5.98 2.46 1.18
CA VAL A 12 5.14 2.89 2.28
C VAL A 12 5.27 4.40 2.35
N GLU A 13 4.17 5.11 2.17
CA GLU A 13 4.18 6.55 1.98
C GLU A 13 3.00 7.18 2.70
N TRP A 14 3.23 8.35 3.30
CA TRP A 14 2.19 9.18 3.88
C TRP A 14 1.58 10.07 2.81
N TYR A 15 0.26 10.13 2.79
CA TYR A 15 -0.53 11.02 1.95
C TYR A 15 -1.36 11.95 2.81
N GLU A 16 -1.89 13.03 2.22
CA GLU A 16 -2.83 13.94 2.89
C GLU A 16 -3.99 13.14 3.51
N GLY A 17 -4.40 13.48 4.73
CA GLY A 17 -5.50 12.81 5.43
C GLY A 17 -6.80 12.82 4.62
N GLY A 18 -7.47 11.67 4.54
CA GLY A 18 -8.66 11.47 3.72
C GLY A 18 -8.36 11.16 2.25
N SER A 19 -7.10 10.93 1.88
CA SER A 19 -6.72 10.51 0.53
C SER A 19 -7.43 9.21 0.14
N SER A 20 -8.00 9.19 -1.06
CA SER A 20 -8.69 8.00 -1.56
C SER A 20 -7.70 7.02 -2.22
N LEU A 21 -8.06 5.73 -2.28
CA LEU A 21 -7.24 4.73 -2.97
C LEU A 21 -7.05 5.07 -4.46
N GLU A 22 -8.04 5.69 -5.10
CA GLU A 22 -7.98 6.16 -6.47
C GLU A 22 -6.94 7.27 -6.66
N HIS A 23 -6.84 8.18 -5.69
CA HIS A 23 -5.86 9.26 -5.70
C HIS A 23 -4.43 8.72 -5.62
N VAL A 24 -4.22 7.71 -4.76
CA VAL A 24 -2.95 7.00 -4.62
C VAL A 24 -2.65 6.17 -5.88
N ALA A 25 -3.66 5.50 -6.44
CA ALA A 25 -3.54 4.72 -7.67
C ALA A 25 -3.10 5.57 -8.86
N ALA A 26 -3.62 6.79 -9.01
CA ALA A 26 -3.21 7.71 -10.06
C ALA A 26 -1.70 8.07 -10.05
N ARG A 27 -0.98 7.74 -8.98
CA ARG A 27 0.47 7.98 -8.80
C ARG A 27 1.27 6.69 -8.63
N THR A 28 0.62 5.53 -8.63
CA THR A 28 1.25 4.24 -8.35
C THR A 28 1.34 3.41 -9.63
N VAL A 29 2.52 2.88 -9.94
CA VAL A 29 2.70 2.02 -11.10
C VAL A 29 2.16 0.62 -10.83
N GLY A 30 1.39 0.07 -11.78
CA GLY A 30 0.86 -1.30 -11.73
C GLY A 30 -0.58 -1.37 -11.21
N VAL A 31 -1.24 -0.24 -11.04
CA VAL A 31 -2.60 -0.19 -10.53
C VAL A 31 -3.32 1.05 -11.07
N GLU A 32 -4.59 0.91 -11.43
CA GLU A 32 -5.42 1.96 -11.99
C GLU A 32 -6.55 2.35 -11.03
N PRO A 33 -7.02 3.60 -11.01
CA PRO A 33 -8.12 4.05 -10.14
C PRO A 33 -9.42 3.22 -10.20
N GLY A 34 -9.67 2.59 -11.36
CA GLY A 34 -10.83 1.75 -11.64
C GLY A 34 -10.66 0.27 -11.29
N ASP A 35 -9.51 -0.14 -10.76
CA ASP A 35 -9.25 -1.53 -10.40
C ASP A 35 -10.10 -2.00 -9.21
N LYS A 36 -10.02 -3.30 -8.94
CA LYS A 36 -10.85 -3.97 -7.94
C LYS A 36 -10.57 -3.42 -6.55
N LYS A 37 -11.65 -3.16 -5.81
CA LYS A 37 -11.60 -2.74 -4.40
C LYS A 37 -12.17 -3.81 -3.50
N THR A 38 -11.69 -3.84 -2.26
CA THR A 38 -12.38 -4.55 -1.19
C THR A 38 -13.64 -3.80 -0.77
N ALA A 39 -14.62 -4.52 -0.21
CA ALA A 39 -15.90 -3.93 0.20
C ALA A 39 -15.76 -2.87 1.32
N ASP A 40 -14.67 -2.93 2.09
CA ASP A 40 -14.33 -1.94 3.12
C ASP A 40 -13.55 -0.73 2.59
N ASN A 41 -13.31 -0.65 1.26
CA ASN A 41 -12.55 0.41 0.59
C ASN A 41 -11.15 0.66 1.19
N ARG A 42 -10.52 -0.36 1.79
CA ARG A 42 -9.15 -0.24 2.33
C ARG A 42 -8.07 -0.75 1.38
N TYR A 43 -8.45 -1.53 0.36
CA TYR A 43 -7.50 -2.12 -0.57
C TYR A 43 -7.98 -1.99 -2.01
N LEU A 44 -7.05 -1.69 -2.90
CA LEU A 44 -7.26 -1.57 -4.35
C LEU A 44 -6.18 -2.42 -5.03
N TYR A 45 -6.54 -3.32 -5.94
CA TYR A 45 -5.61 -4.32 -6.46
C TYR A 45 -5.94 -4.76 -7.89
N SER A 46 -4.88 -5.15 -8.60
CA SER A 46 -4.87 -5.75 -9.92
C SER A 46 -3.98 -7.01 -9.91
N ASP A 47 -3.73 -7.58 -11.09
CA ASP A 47 -2.74 -8.64 -11.29
C ASP A 47 -1.27 -8.15 -11.34
N THR A 48 -1.06 -6.82 -11.40
CA THR A 48 0.27 -6.21 -11.51
C THR A 48 0.64 -5.30 -10.33
N GLY A 49 -0.32 -4.93 -9.49
CA GLY A 49 -0.07 -4.07 -8.34
C GLY A 49 -1.22 -4.01 -7.35
N ALA A 50 -0.95 -3.39 -6.20
CA ALA A 50 -1.91 -3.24 -5.13
C ALA A 50 -1.55 -2.06 -4.21
N ILE A 51 -2.58 -1.47 -3.62
CA ILE A 51 -2.52 -0.40 -2.63
C ILE A 51 -3.34 -0.82 -1.41
N GLY A 52 -2.83 -0.55 -0.22
CA GLY A 52 -3.55 -0.76 1.04
C GLY A 52 -3.41 0.43 1.97
N LEU A 53 -4.54 0.88 2.52
CA LEU A 53 -4.57 1.82 3.63
C LEU A 53 -4.10 1.11 4.91
N VAL A 54 -3.06 1.63 5.54
CA VAL A 54 -2.50 1.11 6.79
C VAL A 54 -3.24 1.74 7.96
N GLN A 55 -3.84 0.91 8.81
CA GLN A 55 -4.51 1.38 10.02
C GLN A 55 -3.54 1.31 11.21
N CYS A 56 -2.88 2.41 11.51
CA CYS A 56 -2.05 2.52 12.70
C CYS A 56 -2.90 2.37 13.96
N VAL A 57 -2.64 1.31 14.73
CA VAL A 57 -3.49 0.91 15.88
C VAL A 57 -3.36 1.88 17.06
N ASP A 58 -2.20 2.52 17.19
CA ASP A 58 -1.88 3.47 18.24
C ASP A 58 -1.66 4.87 17.64
N PRO A 59 -2.68 5.73 17.61
CA PRO A 59 -2.57 7.08 17.05
C PRO A 59 -1.64 7.98 17.87
N SER A 60 -1.33 7.63 19.13
CA SER A 60 -0.37 8.38 19.94
C SER A 60 1.09 8.20 19.50
N LYS A 61 1.35 7.21 18.63
CA LYS A 61 2.66 6.97 18.03
C LYS A 61 2.87 7.72 16.72
N ILE A 62 1.81 8.21 16.09
CA ILE A 62 1.91 9.01 14.86
C ILE A 62 2.50 10.35 15.25
N ASP A 63 3.54 10.79 14.55
CA ASP A 63 4.08 12.13 14.73
C ASP A 63 2.95 13.16 14.58
N GLN A 64 2.93 14.12 15.50
CA GLN A 64 1.94 15.19 15.56
C GLN A 64 1.97 16.06 14.31
N ASP A 65 3.13 16.09 13.62
CA ASP A 65 3.34 16.82 12.38
C ASP A 65 2.88 16.02 11.14
N VAL A 66 2.45 14.77 11.32
CA VAL A 66 1.89 13.91 10.27
C VAL A 66 0.37 13.93 10.34
N ASP A 67 -0.24 14.85 9.58
CA ASP A 67 -1.68 14.87 9.31
C ASP A 67 -1.97 14.11 8.01
N GLY A 68 -1.85 12.78 8.08
CA GLY A 68 -1.88 11.95 6.89
C GLY A 68 -2.41 10.55 7.08
N ASP A 69 -2.74 9.93 5.94
CA ASP A 69 -3.05 8.51 5.85
C ASP A 69 -1.82 7.76 5.32
N LEU A 70 -1.46 6.66 5.97
CA LEU A 70 -0.34 5.83 5.57
C LEU A 70 -0.80 4.77 4.55
N PHE A 71 -0.16 4.72 3.39
CA PHE A 71 -0.46 3.74 2.36
C PHE A 71 0.73 2.83 2.11
N ALA A 72 0.44 1.54 1.95
CA ALA A 72 1.36 0.56 1.42
C ALA A 72 1.07 0.35 -0.07
N THR A 73 2.11 0.24 -0.88
CA THR A 73 1.99 -0.15 -2.29
C THR A 73 2.84 -1.37 -2.59
N ALA A 74 2.40 -2.18 -3.52
CA ALA A 74 3.14 -3.30 -4.07
C ALA A 74 2.96 -3.34 -5.58
N ARG A 75 4.03 -3.61 -6.32
CA ARG A 75 3.97 -3.91 -7.75
C ARG A 75 4.84 -5.11 -8.09
N VAL A 76 4.33 -5.95 -8.97
CA VAL A 76 5.07 -7.08 -9.53
C VAL A 76 5.47 -6.78 -10.96
N SER A 77 6.60 -7.32 -11.41
CA SER A 77 7.10 -7.08 -12.76
C SER A 77 7.85 -8.30 -13.29
N GLY A 78 7.69 -8.60 -14.58
CA GLY A 78 8.38 -9.70 -15.25
C GLY A 78 7.86 -11.10 -14.90
N TYR A 79 6.79 -11.20 -14.11
CA TYR A 79 6.09 -12.43 -13.75
C TYR A 79 4.58 -12.17 -13.68
N SER A 80 3.78 -13.21 -13.89
CA SER A 80 2.34 -13.17 -13.65
C SER A 80 2.06 -13.48 -12.20
N ALA A 81 1.39 -12.57 -11.51
CA ALA A 81 0.67 -12.88 -10.28
C ALA A 81 -0.82 -12.79 -10.57
N THR A 82 -1.63 -13.43 -9.75
CA THR A 82 -3.08 -13.29 -9.79
C THR A 82 -3.51 -12.11 -8.92
N GLU A 83 -4.64 -11.50 -9.26
CA GLU A 83 -5.28 -10.48 -8.41
C GLU A 83 -5.45 -10.95 -6.96
N SER A 84 -5.77 -12.24 -6.75
CA SER A 84 -5.95 -12.82 -5.42
C SER A 84 -4.65 -12.89 -4.63
N GLU A 85 -3.52 -13.15 -5.29
CA GLU A 85 -2.21 -13.15 -4.64
C GLU A 85 -1.80 -11.73 -4.25
N LEU A 86 -1.97 -10.75 -5.14
CA LEU A 86 -1.67 -9.34 -4.84
C LEU A 86 -2.57 -8.78 -3.74
N LYS A 87 -3.86 -9.12 -3.75
CA LYS A 87 -4.79 -8.81 -2.67
C LYS A 87 -4.31 -9.38 -1.34
N THR A 88 -3.92 -10.66 -1.32
CA THR A 88 -3.45 -11.32 -0.10
C THR A 88 -2.16 -10.66 0.41
N LEU A 89 -1.22 -10.38 -0.49
CA LEU A 89 0.03 -9.71 -0.19
C LEU A 89 -0.22 -8.35 0.46
N ILE A 90 -1.04 -7.50 -0.15
CA ILE A 90 -1.22 -6.13 0.33
C ILE A 90 -1.96 -6.06 1.66
N ILE A 91 -2.92 -6.96 1.90
CA ILE A 91 -3.61 -7.08 3.20
C ILE A 91 -2.63 -7.49 4.29
N GLY A 92 -1.81 -8.52 4.02
CA GLY A 92 -0.79 -8.99 4.95
C GLY A 92 0.26 -7.91 5.24
N TYR A 93 0.70 -7.21 4.20
CA TYR A 93 1.72 -6.17 4.34
C TYR A 93 1.21 -4.96 5.11
N ALA A 94 0.01 -4.45 4.81
CA ALA A 94 -0.61 -3.36 5.56
C ALA A 94 -0.82 -3.72 7.04
N LYS A 95 -1.21 -4.96 7.33
CA LYS A 95 -1.32 -5.48 8.70
C LYS A 95 0.05 -5.56 9.40
N ALA A 96 1.10 -5.96 8.70
CA ALA A 96 2.44 -5.96 9.29
C ALA A 96 2.91 -4.54 9.62
N LEU A 97 2.54 -3.56 8.78
CA LEU A 97 2.89 -2.16 8.99
C LEU A 97 2.13 -1.51 10.14
N SER A 98 0.86 -1.89 10.38
CA SER A 98 0.05 -1.35 11.48
C SER A 98 0.67 -1.56 12.86
N ASP A 99 1.47 -2.61 13.00
CA ASP A 99 2.12 -3.01 14.24
C ASP A 99 3.61 -2.58 14.28
N SER A 100 4.08 -1.86 13.25
CA SER A 100 5.48 -1.47 13.07
C SER A 100 5.74 0.01 13.38
N ASP A 101 7.02 0.40 13.40
CA ASP A 101 7.42 1.79 13.55
C ASP A 101 7.12 2.66 12.31
N ALA A 102 6.64 2.09 11.19
CA ALA A 102 6.16 2.86 10.04
C ALA A 102 5.05 3.85 10.42
N CYS A 103 4.27 3.52 11.46
CA CYS A 103 3.26 4.37 12.05
C CYS A 103 3.80 5.54 12.88
N ARG A 104 5.13 5.72 12.98
CA ARG A 104 5.72 6.87 13.67
C ARG A 104 5.87 8.12 12.83
N GLY A 105 5.75 8.04 11.51
CA GLY A 105 6.00 9.18 10.63
C GLY A 105 7.46 9.33 10.16
N ASP A 106 8.37 8.49 10.65
CA ASP A 106 9.82 8.57 10.40
C ASP A 106 10.28 8.00 9.03
N ILE A 107 9.41 7.94 8.03
CA ILE A 107 9.76 7.36 6.72
C ILE A 107 10.32 8.50 5.84
N TRP A 108 11.63 8.71 5.92
CA TRP A 108 12.42 9.68 5.15
C TRP A 108 12.94 9.11 3.83
#